data_AF-A0A9E3Y2I6-F1
#
_entry.id   AF-A0A9E3Y2I6-F1
#
_cell.length_a   1.000
_cell.length_b   1.000
_cell.length_c   1.000
_cell.angle_alpha   90.00
_cell.angle_beta   90.00
_cell.angle_gamma   90.00
#
_symmetry.space_group_name_H-M   'P 1'
#
loop_
_entity.id
_entity.type
_entity.pdbx_description
1 polymer ?
#
loop_
_entity_poly.entity_id
_entity_poly.type
_entity_poly.pdbx_seq_one_letter_code
_entity_poly.pdbx_strand_id
1 'polypeptide(L)'
;MSDPSLFDFEAPGEESPAGGIDLASLNPDQLDAVVHRGGPLLVVAGAGSGKTRVLTHRIAHLVDDGVPPSAILAITFTNKAADEMKHRVAALVGPRVKAMWVCTFHAACVRILRAHGDALGYPRSFSIYDQSDAQRLAGYVVRDLGLDAKRFPP
;
A
#
# COMPACT_ATOMS: atom_id res chain seq x y z
N MET A 1 31.24 -18.59 -10.94
CA MET A 1 30.93 -19.05 -9.58
C MET A 1 30.00 -18.00 -9.00
N SER A 2 28.69 -18.25 -9.07
CA SER A 2 27.61 -17.33 -8.71
C SER A 2 27.42 -17.35 -7.19
N ASP A 3 27.51 -16.19 -6.56
CA ASP A 3 27.24 -15.97 -5.14
C ASP A 3 25.72 -16.00 -4.89
N PRO A 4 25.18 -16.98 -4.15
CA PRO A 4 23.79 -17.06 -3.80
C PRO A 4 23.61 -16.65 -2.33
N SER A 5 23.52 -15.35 -2.04
CA SER A 5 23.30 -14.87 -0.66
C SER A 5 22.40 -13.63 -0.55
N LEU A 6 21.57 -13.36 -1.57
CA LEU A 6 20.60 -12.25 -1.54
C LEU A 6 19.23 -12.61 -0.91
N PHE A 7 19.07 -13.84 -0.40
CA PHE A 7 17.79 -14.36 0.11
C PHE A 7 17.91 -15.22 1.37
N ASP A 8 18.89 -14.98 2.24
CA ASP A 8 18.88 -15.56 3.58
C ASP A 8 17.91 -14.75 4.46
N PHE A 9 16.64 -15.18 4.45
CA PHE A 9 15.67 -14.81 5.47
C PHE A 9 16.02 -15.54 6.76
N GLU A 10 16.82 -14.89 7.61
CA GLU A 10 16.99 -15.32 9.00
C GLU A 10 15.63 -15.23 9.69
N ALA A 11 15.10 -16.37 10.14
CA ALA A 11 13.82 -16.45 10.82
C ALA A 11 13.88 -15.63 12.12
N PRO A 12 13.01 -14.61 12.33
CA PRO A 12 12.95 -13.94 13.61
C PRO A 12 12.44 -14.92 14.68
N GLY A 13 13.12 -14.93 15.83
CA GLY A 13 12.80 -15.78 16.97
C GLY A 13 11.35 -15.66 17.45
N GLU A 14 10.89 -16.75 18.07
CA GLU A 14 9.57 -16.89 18.68
C GLU A 14 9.35 -15.87 19.80
N GLU A 15 8.86 -14.68 19.48
CA GLU A 15 8.10 -13.87 20.42
C GLU A 15 6.60 -14.13 20.19
N SER A 16 5.98 -14.86 21.13
CA SER A 16 4.52 -15.02 21.20
C SER A 16 3.85 -13.64 21.27
N PRO A 17 2.81 -13.36 20.43
CA PRO A 17 2.32 -12.01 20.26
C PRO A 17 1.51 -11.52 21.46
N ALA A 18 1.79 -10.28 21.88
CA ALA A 18 0.91 -9.50 22.72
C ALA A 18 -0.36 -9.12 21.93
N GLY A 19 -1.51 -9.66 22.34
CA GLY A 19 -2.85 -9.28 21.86
C GLY A 19 -3.39 -10.14 20.72
N GLY A 20 -3.89 -11.34 21.02
CA GLY A 20 -4.52 -12.20 20.01
C GLY A 20 -5.78 -11.57 19.39
N ILE A 21 -5.97 -11.78 18.09
CA ILE A 21 -7.13 -11.28 17.34
C ILE A 21 -8.38 -12.07 17.72
N ASP A 22 -9.44 -11.37 18.12
CA ASP A 22 -10.74 -12.01 18.39
C ASP A 22 -11.49 -12.33 17.09
N LEU A 23 -11.23 -13.52 16.55
CA LEU A 23 -11.94 -14.06 15.39
C LEU A 23 -13.38 -14.49 15.70
N ALA A 24 -13.71 -14.77 16.97
CA ALA A 24 -15.05 -15.22 17.37
C ALA A 24 -16.11 -14.13 17.20
N SER A 25 -15.67 -12.87 17.15
CA SER A 25 -16.51 -11.70 16.91
C SER A 25 -16.94 -11.49 15.45
N LEU A 26 -16.47 -12.32 14.51
CA LEU A 26 -16.76 -12.24 13.07
C LEU A 26 -17.93 -13.17 12.70
N ASN A 27 -18.76 -12.74 11.75
CA ASN A 27 -19.75 -13.64 11.16
C ASN A 27 -19.07 -14.67 10.22
N PRO A 28 -19.77 -15.73 9.76
CA PRO A 28 -19.16 -16.77 8.93
C PRO A 28 -18.48 -16.25 7.66
N ASP A 29 -19.12 -15.34 6.91
CA ASP A 29 -18.56 -14.78 5.66
C ASP A 29 -17.32 -13.91 5.92
N GLN A 30 -17.33 -13.14 7.01
CA GLN A 30 -16.19 -12.34 7.43
C GLN A 30 -15.03 -13.22 7.89
N LEU A 31 -15.33 -14.28 8.64
CA LEU A 31 -14.34 -15.24 9.11
C LEU A 31 -13.67 -15.94 7.92
N ASP A 32 -14.47 -16.44 6.96
CA ASP A 32 -13.96 -17.09 5.74
C ASP A 32 -13.02 -16.17 4.97
N ALA A 33 -13.41 -14.90 4.77
CA ALA A 33 -12.55 -13.90 4.14
C ALA A 33 -11.28 -13.59 4.94
N VAL A 34 -11.31 -13.63 6.27
CA VAL A 34 -10.15 -13.39 7.13
C VAL A 34 -9.17 -14.56 7.09
N VAL A 35 -9.66 -15.79 7.19
CA VAL A 35 -8.82 -17.01 7.27
C VAL A 35 -8.42 -17.57 5.90
N HIS A 36 -8.97 -17.04 4.80
CA HIS A 36 -8.63 -17.47 3.44
C HIS A 36 -7.12 -17.46 3.20
N ARG A 37 -6.56 -18.55 2.71
CA ARG A 37 -5.12 -18.69 2.42
C ARG A 37 -4.89 -19.11 0.97
N GLY A 38 -3.81 -18.60 0.38
CA GLY A 38 -3.43 -18.88 -1.01
C GLY A 38 -4.38 -18.26 -2.03
N GLY A 39 -3.91 -18.11 -3.27
CA GLY A 39 -4.72 -17.67 -4.41
C GLY A 39 -5.41 -16.29 -4.28
N PRO A 40 -6.05 -15.82 -5.37
CA PRO A 40 -6.84 -14.59 -5.36
C PRO A 40 -8.15 -14.74 -4.57
N LEU A 41 -8.57 -13.68 -3.88
CA LEU A 41 -9.88 -13.58 -3.21
C LEU A 41 -10.55 -12.25 -3.56
N LEU A 42 -11.83 -12.31 -3.95
CA LEU A 42 -12.68 -11.13 -4.15
C LEU A 42 -13.76 -11.08 -3.06
N VAL A 43 -13.75 -10.03 -2.25
CA VAL A 43 -14.77 -9.78 -1.22
C VAL A 43 -15.74 -8.72 -1.71
N VAL A 44 -16.97 -9.12 -2.04
CA VAL A 44 -18.06 -8.21 -2.43
C VAL A 44 -18.88 -7.87 -1.19
N ALA A 45 -19.03 -6.58 -0.88
CA ALA A 45 -19.63 -6.19 0.38
C ALA A 45 -20.38 -4.84 0.30
N GLY A 46 -21.61 -4.85 0.78
CA GLY A 46 -22.49 -3.68 0.86
C GLY A 46 -22.04 -2.62 1.87
N ALA A 47 -22.74 -1.48 1.92
CA ALA A 47 -22.52 -0.49 2.96
C ALA A 47 -22.78 -1.10 4.35
N GLY A 48 -21.97 -0.74 5.35
CA GLY A 48 -22.14 -1.23 6.73
C GLY A 48 -21.73 -2.68 7.00
N SER A 49 -21.35 -3.48 5.99
CA SER A 49 -21.05 -4.91 6.16
C SER A 49 -19.70 -5.23 6.83
N GLY A 50 -18.97 -4.22 7.31
CA GLY A 50 -17.68 -4.41 7.98
C GLY A 50 -16.47 -4.63 7.07
N LYS A 51 -16.50 -4.21 5.79
CA LYS A 51 -15.36 -4.33 4.84
C LYS A 51 -14.00 -4.00 5.45
N THR A 52 -13.89 -2.84 6.07
CA THR A 52 -12.65 -2.38 6.69
C THR A 52 -12.23 -3.32 7.82
N ARG A 53 -13.19 -3.78 8.63
CA ARG A 53 -12.93 -4.73 9.73
C ARG A 53 -12.38 -6.05 9.19
N VAL A 54 -12.97 -6.59 8.12
CA VAL A 54 -12.47 -7.81 7.45
C VAL A 54 -11.03 -7.62 6.98
N LEU A 55 -10.73 -6.52 6.27
CA LEU A 55 -9.38 -6.26 5.77
C LEU A 55 -8.36 -6.13 6.91
N THR A 56 -8.68 -5.43 7.99
CA THR A 56 -7.72 -5.25 9.10
C THR A 56 -7.52 -6.54 9.89
N HIS A 57 -8.57 -7.33 10.13
CA HIS A 57 -8.45 -8.64 10.78
C HIS A 57 -7.69 -9.63 9.89
N ARG A 58 -7.89 -9.59 8.57
CA ARG A 58 -7.12 -10.41 7.63
C ARG A 58 -5.63 -10.08 7.68
N ILE A 59 -5.28 -8.80 7.65
CA ILE A 59 -3.88 -8.37 7.74
C ILE A 59 -3.26 -8.84 9.07
N ALA A 60 -3.97 -8.66 10.17
CA ALA A 60 -3.50 -9.09 11.47
C ALA A 60 -3.36 -10.63 11.53
N HIS A 61 -4.32 -11.37 11.00
CA HIS A 61 -4.30 -12.83 10.99
C HIS A 61 -3.10 -13.38 10.20
N LEU A 62 -2.80 -12.79 9.03
CA LEU A 62 -1.59 -13.15 8.26
C LEU A 62 -0.31 -12.93 9.08
N VAL A 63 -0.25 -11.84 9.83
CA VAL A 63 0.91 -11.47 10.66
C VAL A 63 1.07 -12.41 11.86
N ASP A 64 -0.03 -12.85 12.47
CA ASP A 64 -0.05 -13.86 13.54
C ASP A 64 0.30 -15.25 13.02
N ASP A 65 -0.07 -15.56 11.77
CA ASP A 65 0.28 -16.77 11.05
C ASP A 65 1.76 -16.80 10.57
N GLY A 66 2.55 -15.80 10.94
CA GLY A 66 3.99 -15.73 10.65
C GLY A 66 4.36 -15.06 9.33
N VAL A 67 3.42 -14.46 8.59
CA VAL A 67 3.77 -13.67 7.40
C VAL A 67 4.57 -12.45 7.84
N PRO A 68 5.78 -12.21 7.28
CA PRO A 68 6.55 -11.02 7.59
C PRO A 68 5.75 -9.75 7.26
N PRO A 69 5.62 -8.79 8.17
CA PRO A 69 4.88 -7.56 7.89
C PRO A 69 5.39 -6.79 6.65
N SER A 70 6.69 -6.89 6.35
CA SER A 70 7.31 -6.31 5.15
C SER A 70 6.82 -6.93 3.83
N ALA A 71 6.25 -8.14 3.87
CA ALA A 71 5.67 -8.81 2.71
C ALA A 71 4.19 -8.43 2.47
N ILE A 72 3.61 -7.56 3.30
CA ILE A 72 2.19 -7.17 3.22
C ILE A 72 2.06 -5.75 2.64
N LEU A 73 1.27 -5.65 1.56
CA LEU A 73 0.89 -4.43 0.89
C LEU A 73 -0.63 -4.23 0.96
N ALA A 74 -1.05 -3.13 1.56
CA ALA A 74 -2.44 -2.69 1.62
C ALA A 74 -2.57 -1.32 0.94
N ILE A 75 -3.33 -1.26 -0.15
CA ILE A 75 -3.51 -0.05 -0.95
C ILE A 75 -4.93 0.50 -0.79
N THR A 76 -5.05 1.81 -0.60
CA THR A 76 -6.32 2.53 -0.60
C THR A 76 -6.31 3.69 -1.61
N PHE A 77 -7.47 4.29 -1.86
CA PHE A 77 -7.60 5.39 -2.83
C PHE A 77 -7.26 6.77 -2.25
N THR A 78 -7.39 6.95 -0.94
CA THR A 78 -7.21 8.26 -0.29
C THR A 78 -6.25 8.16 0.87
N ASN A 79 -5.52 9.25 1.15
CA ASN A 79 -4.61 9.30 2.30
C ASN A 79 -5.36 9.06 3.61
N LYS A 80 -6.55 9.66 3.76
CA LYS A 80 -7.41 9.43 4.93
C LYS A 80 -7.74 7.95 5.15
N ALA A 81 -8.07 7.21 4.09
CA ALA A 81 -8.37 5.79 4.21
C ALA A 81 -7.11 4.96 4.52
N ALA A 82 -5.96 5.32 3.94
CA ALA A 82 -4.68 4.69 4.27
C ALA A 82 -4.31 4.90 5.75
N ASP A 83 -4.43 6.14 6.25
CA ASP A 83 -4.11 6.50 7.63
C ASP A 83 -5.05 5.82 8.62
N GLU A 84 -6.36 5.80 8.32
CA GLU A 84 -7.34 5.08 9.14
C GLU A 84 -7.07 3.57 9.16
N MET A 85 -6.79 2.97 8.00
CA MET A 85 -6.43 1.55 7.90
C MET A 85 -5.16 1.24 8.69
N LYS A 86 -4.12 2.08 8.56
CA LYS A 86 -2.87 1.94 9.29
C LYS A 86 -3.09 2.01 10.79
N HIS A 87 -3.90 2.95 11.27
CA HIS A 87 -4.24 3.07 12.69
C HIS A 87 -4.97 1.83 13.21
N ARG A 88 -5.98 1.34 12.46
CA ARG A 88 -6.74 0.13 12.84
C ARG A 88 -5.86 -1.12 12.86
N VAL A 89 -4.96 -1.29 11.89
CA VAL A 89 -4.00 -2.40 11.89
C VAL A 89 -3.00 -2.27 13.03
N ALA A 90 -2.49 -1.07 13.30
CA ALA A 90 -1.59 -0.80 14.42
C ALA A 90 -2.19 -1.20 15.77
N ALA A 91 -3.50 -1.03 15.95
CA ALA A 91 -4.20 -1.45 17.16
C ALA A 91 -4.24 -2.98 17.34
N LEU A 92 -4.09 -3.75 16.25
CA LEU A 92 -4.11 -5.22 16.26
C LEU A 92 -2.72 -5.84 16.32
N VAL A 93 -1.75 -5.31 15.56
CA VAL A 93 -0.40 -5.90 15.45
C VAL A 93 0.70 -5.05 16.10
N GLY A 94 0.31 -3.95 16.74
CA GLY A 94 1.22 -3.05 17.43
C GLY A 94 2.27 -2.42 16.51
N PRO A 95 3.54 -2.31 16.95
CA PRO A 95 4.59 -1.61 16.20
C PRO A 95 4.99 -2.32 14.89
N ARG A 96 4.63 -3.61 14.72
CA ARG A 96 4.93 -4.41 13.51
C ARG A 96 4.36 -3.78 12.23
N VAL A 97 3.28 -2.98 12.35
CA VAL A 97 2.68 -2.24 11.24
C VAL A 97 3.65 -1.31 10.50
N LYS A 98 4.71 -0.83 11.17
CA LYS A 98 5.67 0.12 10.60
C LYS A 98 6.47 -0.48 9.44
N ALA A 99 6.65 -1.80 9.43
CA ALA A 99 7.33 -2.50 8.34
C ALA A 99 6.41 -2.75 7.13
N MET A 100 5.09 -2.61 7.28
CA MET A 100 4.09 -2.85 6.23
C MET A 100 3.93 -1.65 5.30
N TRP A 101 3.46 -1.90 4.08
CA TRP A 101 3.05 -0.84 3.17
C TRP A 101 1.54 -0.64 3.26
N VAL A 102 1.11 0.29 4.10
CA VAL A 102 -0.29 0.74 4.16
C VAL A 102 -0.35 2.16 3.59
N CYS A 103 -0.75 2.30 2.34
CA CYS A 103 -0.56 3.55 1.59
C CYS A 103 -1.55 3.70 0.43
N THR A 104 -1.47 4.80 -0.30
CA THR A 104 -2.21 4.98 -1.56
C THR A 104 -1.43 4.42 -2.75
N PHE A 105 -2.10 4.25 -3.89
CA PHE A 105 -1.44 3.88 -5.15
C PHE A 105 -0.28 4.82 -5.48
N HIS A 106 -0.50 6.13 -5.40
CA HIS A 106 0.53 7.14 -5.67
C HIS A 106 1.71 7.01 -4.71
N ALA A 107 1.47 6.84 -3.40
CA ALA A 107 2.54 6.69 -2.42
C ALA A 107 3.38 5.42 -2.66
N ALA A 108 2.74 4.30 -3.03
CA ALA A 108 3.43 3.07 -3.41
C ALA A 108 4.31 3.28 -4.64
N CYS A 109 3.75 3.85 -5.72
CA CYS A 109 4.48 4.11 -6.96
C CYS A 109 5.66 5.07 -6.74
N VAL A 110 5.47 6.16 -6.00
CA VAL A 110 6.55 7.09 -5.67
C VAL A 110 7.64 6.37 -4.89
N ARG A 111 7.31 5.57 -3.87
CA ARG A 111 8.31 4.81 -3.10
C ARG A 111 9.14 3.88 -3.99
N ILE A 112 8.50 3.18 -4.92
CA ILE A 112 9.17 2.31 -5.91
C ILE A 112 10.10 3.13 -6.82
N LEU A 113 9.60 4.22 -7.41
CA LEU A 113 10.38 5.08 -8.30
C LEU A 113 11.55 5.78 -7.59
N ARG A 114 11.39 6.15 -6.32
CA ARG A 114 12.49 6.71 -5.51
C ARG A 114 13.60 5.69 -5.25
N ALA A 115 13.24 4.41 -5.13
CA ALA A 115 14.19 3.33 -4.89
C ALA A 115 14.89 2.84 -6.16
N HIS A 116 14.16 2.77 -7.29
CA HIS A 116 14.60 2.05 -8.50
C HIS A 116 14.45 2.84 -9.81
N GLY A 117 14.06 4.11 -9.76
CA GLY A 117 13.82 4.93 -10.96
C GLY A 117 15.09 5.28 -11.75
N ASP A 118 16.26 5.13 -11.14
CA ASP A 118 17.57 5.27 -11.78
C ASP A 118 17.76 4.29 -12.94
N ALA A 119 17.18 3.09 -12.85
CA ALA A 119 17.16 2.13 -13.95
C ALA A 119 16.44 2.65 -15.22
N LEU A 120 15.59 3.66 -15.08
CA LEU A 120 14.90 4.35 -16.18
C LEU A 120 15.52 5.71 -16.53
N GLY A 121 16.64 6.07 -15.88
CA GLY A 121 17.29 7.37 -16.04
C GLY A 121 16.66 8.51 -15.23
N TYR A 122 15.72 8.22 -14.32
CA TYR A 122 15.16 9.24 -13.44
C TYR A 122 16.02 9.45 -12.19
N PRO A 123 16.30 10.70 -11.80
CA PRO A 123 17.00 10.97 -10.55
C PRO A 123 16.10 10.60 -9.37
N ARG A 124 16.67 10.02 -8.31
CA ARG A 124 15.93 9.69 -7.08
C ARG A 124 15.29 10.91 -6.43
N SER A 125 15.71 12.13 -6.75
CA SER A 125 15.18 13.41 -6.26
C SER A 125 14.22 14.12 -7.22
N PHE A 126 13.65 13.43 -8.23
CA PHE A 126 12.64 13.99 -9.15
C PHE A 126 11.52 14.79 -8.45
N SER A 127 11.02 15.85 -9.08
CA SER A 127 9.87 16.60 -8.57
C SER A 127 8.56 15.98 -9.05
N ILE A 128 7.53 16.00 -8.21
CA ILE A 128 6.17 15.61 -8.61
C ILE A 128 5.43 16.92 -8.88
N TYR A 129 5.00 17.10 -10.12
CA TYR A 129 4.19 18.27 -10.49
C TYR A 129 2.76 18.07 -10.01
N ASP A 130 2.22 19.11 -9.39
CA ASP A 130 0.79 19.19 -9.16
C ASP A 130 0.05 19.64 -10.43
N GLN A 131 -1.26 19.80 -10.33
CA GLN A 131 -2.08 20.22 -11.46
C GLN A 131 -1.71 21.61 -11.98
N SER A 132 -1.32 22.53 -11.09
CA SER A 132 -0.96 23.90 -11.46
C SER A 132 0.41 23.95 -12.16
N ASP A 133 1.37 23.14 -11.69
CA ASP A 133 2.66 22.98 -12.34
C ASP A 133 2.53 22.37 -13.73
N ALA A 134 1.69 21.34 -13.86
CA ALA A 134 1.39 20.71 -15.13
C ALA A 134 0.75 21.69 -16.14
N GLN A 135 -0.23 22.48 -15.72
CA GLN A 135 -0.85 23.53 -16.54
C GLN A 135 0.16 24.61 -16.96
N ARG A 136 1.02 25.03 -16.04
CA ARG A 136 2.07 26.02 -16.34
C ARG A 136 3.05 25.49 -17.38
N LEU A 137 3.49 24.23 -17.23
CA LEU A 137 4.37 23.57 -18.19
C LEU A 137 3.70 23.46 -19.57
N ALA A 138 2.44 23.02 -19.62
CA ALA A 138 1.68 22.94 -20.87
C ALA A 138 1.61 24.32 -21.56
N GLY A 139 1.38 25.39 -20.81
CA GLY A 139 1.38 26.76 -21.33
C GLY A 139 2.72 27.18 -21.94
N TYR A 140 3.84 26.80 -21.33
CA TYR A 140 5.17 27.04 -21.91
C TYR A 140 5.36 26.29 -23.23
N VAL A 141 4.94 25.02 -23.29
CA VAL A 141 5.02 24.22 -24.53
C VAL A 141 4.18 24.83 -25.67
N VAL A 142 2.94 25.26 -25.39
CA VAL A 142 2.07 25.90 -26.39
C VAL A 142 2.73 27.17 -26.95
N ARG A 143 3.28 28.01 -26.08
CA ARG A 143 3.96 29.25 -26.48
C ARG A 143 5.22 28.96 -27.29
N ASP A 144 6.06 28.04 -26.84
CA ASP A 144 7.35 27.76 -27.46
C ASP A 144 7.19 27.10 -28.84
N LEU A 145 6.07 26.40 -29.08
CA LEU A 145 5.67 25.88 -30.40
C LEU A 145 4.94 26.91 -31.28
N GLY A 146 4.67 28.13 -30.78
CA GLY A 146 3.94 29.16 -31.52
C GLY A 146 2.46 28.82 -31.79
N LEU A 147 1.86 27.97 -30.96
CA LEU A 147 0.47 27.55 -31.10
C LEU A 147 -0.49 28.59 -30.53
N ASP A 148 -1.67 28.73 -31.13
CA ASP A 148 -2.72 29.62 -30.63
C ASP A 148 -3.31 29.09 -29.32
N ALA A 149 -3.06 29.80 -28.21
CA ALA A 149 -3.54 29.44 -26.88
C ALA A 149 -5.08 29.42 -26.74
N LYS A 150 -5.83 30.10 -27.63
CA LYS A 150 -7.29 30.00 -27.66
C LYS A 150 -7.76 28.69 -28.27
N ARG A 151 -6.99 28.15 -29.22
CA ARG A 151 -7.26 26.86 -29.87
C ARG A 151 -6.71 25.68 -29.05
N PHE A 152 -5.63 25.91 -28.31
CA PHE A 152 -4.94 24.94 -27.45
C PHE A 152 -4.78 25.50 -26.04
N PRO A 153 -5.87 25.59 -25.25
CA PRO A 153 -5.77 26.03 -23.87
C PRO A 153 -4.97 25.01 -23.04
N PRO A 154 -4.00 25.46 -22.22
CA PRO A 154 -3.18 24.60 -21.38
C PRO A 154 -3.92 24.04 -20.15
#